data_AF-A0A9Q3BKI9-F1
#
_entry.id   AF-A0A9Q3BKI9-F1
#
_cell.length_a   1.000
_cell.length_b   1.000
_cell.length_c   1.000
_cell.angle_alpha   90.00
_cell.angle_beta   90.00
_cell.angle_gamma   90.00
#
_symmetry.space_group_name_H-M   'P 1'
#
loop_
_entity.id
_entity.type
_entity.pdbx_description
1 polymer ?
#
loop_
_entity_poly.entity_id
_entity_poly.type
_entity_poly.pdbx_seq_one_letter_code
_entity_poly.pdbx_strand_id
1 'polypeptide(L)'
;MEKWDVYERNKYELTSLPVLIFPDFELPFKLYIDAACSQGLGVALHQRKIVDAEPREGVICYISRQLKDSDARYGAIQTECLCIICALKKLHYYFEGAVFEVYTDCSVLKS
;
A
#
# COMPACT_ATOMS: atom_id res chain seq x y z
N MET A 1 20.81 18.77 -11.06
CA MET A 1 19.52 18.82 -10.34
C MET A 1 19.85 18.53 -8.89
N GLU A 2 19.55 19.44 -7.97
CA GLU A 2 19.87 19.23 -6.55
C GLU A 2 18.97 18.14 -5.96
N LYS A 3 19.47 17.44 -4.93
CA LYS A 3 18.76 16.30 -4.30
C LYS A 3 17.38 16.69 -3.78
N TRP A 4 17.19 17.94 -3.36
CA TRP A 4 15.93 18.48 -2.86
C TRP A 4 14.88 18.65 -3.96
N ASP A 5 15.27 19.16 -5.14
CA ASP A 5 14.34 19.33 -6.27
C ASP A 5 13.75 18.01 -6.72
N VAL A 6 14.57 16.95 -6.75
CA VAL A 6 14.13 15.58 -7.07
C VAL A 6 13.13 15.08 -6.03
N TYR A 7 13.40 15.33 -4.74
CA TYR A 7 12.52 14.89 -3.67
C TYR A 7 11.15 15.57 -3.71
N GLU A 8 11.10 16.89 -3.92
CA GLU A 8 9.84 17.63 -4.07
C GLU A 8 9.07 17.17 -5.30
N ARG A 9 9.76 16.97 -6.43
CA ARG A 9 9.15 16.48 -7.65
C ARG A 9 8.52 15.10 -7.47
N ASN A 10 9.22 14.16 -6.83
CA ASN A 10 8.68 12.82 -6.58
C ASN A 10 7.43 12.86 -5.70
N LYS A 11 7.42 13.71 -4.67
CA LYS A 11 6.22 13.91 -3.84
C LYS A 11 5.06 14.43 -4.67
N TYR A 12 5.31 15.42 -5.53
CA TYR A 12 4.28 15.97 -6.41
C TYR A 12 3.73 14.90 -7.37
N GLU A 13 4.61 14.14 -8.03
CA GLU A 13 4.21 13.11 -8.99
C GLU A 13 3.41 11.96 -8.33
N LEU A 14 3.76 11.58 -7.08
CA LEU A 14 3.04 10.54 -6.34
C LEU A 14 1.70 11.01 -5.74
N THR A 15 1.50 12.32 -5.57
CA THR A 15 0.29 12.89 -4.93
C THR A 15 -0.62 13.64 -5.91
N SER A 16 -0.27 13.68 -7.19
CA SER A 16 -1.06 14.31 -8.24
C SER A 16 -1.85 13.29 -9.07
N LEU A 17 -2.92 13.77 -9.72
CA LEU A 17 -3.60 13.03 -10.78
C LEU A 17 -2.61 12.81 -11.95
N PRO A 18 -2.61 11.65 -12.62
CA PRO A 18 -3.58 10.56 -12.56
C PRO A 18 -3.22 9.42 -11.59
N VAL A 19 -2.17 9.58 -10.78
CA VAL A 19 -1.64 8.50 -9.92
C VAL A 19 -2.60 8.21 -8.76
N LEU A 20 -3.16 9.26 -8.14
CA LEU A 20 -4.11 9.12 -7.03
C LEU A 20 -5.56 9.11 -7.56
N ILE A 21 -6.33 8.07 -7.26
CA ILE A 21 -7.70 7.90 -7.75
C ILE A 21 -8.71 7.82 -6.60
N PHE A 22 -9.95 8.21 -6.87
CA PHE A 22 -11.05 7.98 -5.93
C PHE A 22 -11.36 6.49 -5.83
N PRO A 23 -11.75 5.98 -4.65
CA PRO A 23 -12.18 4.59 -4.47
C PRO A 23 -13.54 4.34 -5.13
N ASP A 24 -13.77 3.13 -5.61
CA ASP A 24 -15.08 2.61 -6.02
C ASP A 24 -15.33 1.29 -5.29
N PHE A 25 -16.35 1.25 -4.44
CA PHE A 25 -16.61 0.10 -3.57
C PHE A 25 -17.25 -1.09 -4.30
N GLU A 26 -17.66 -0.93 -5.56
CA GLU A 26 -18.17 -2.04 -6.38
C GLU A 26 -17.06 -2.84 -7.05
N LEU A 27 -15.83 -2.32 -7.06
CA LEU A 27 -14.66 -2.94 -7.67
C LEU A 27 -13.71 -3.52 -6.63
N PRO A 28 -13.01 -4.63 -6.92
CA PRO A 28 -12.08 -5.23 -5.98
C PRO A 28 -10.88 -4.31 -5.71
N PHE A 29 -10.40 -4.32 -4.47
CA PHE A 29 -9.20 -3.60 -4.08
C PHE A 29 -7.95 -4.48 -4.23
N LYS A 30 -6.82 -3.83 -4.47
CA LYS A 30 -5.50 -4.46 -4.45
C LYS A 30 -4.66 -3.82 -3.36
N LEU A 31 -4.11 -4.65 -2.48
CA LEU A 31 -3.30 -4.21 -1.36
C LEU A 31 -1.86 -4.65 -1.59
N TYR A 32 -0.99 -3.71 -1.95
CA TYR A 32 0.45 -3.94 -2.00
C TYR A 32 1.03 -3.68 -0.62
N ILE A 33 1.78 -4.65 -0.11
CA ILE A 33 2.48 -4.51 1.17
C ILE A 33 3.97 -4.78 0.97
N ASP A 34 4.77 -4.08 1.75
CA ASP A 34 6.20 -4.30 1.89
C ASP A 34 6.60 -4.05 3.34
N ALA A 35 7.35 -4.96 3.93
CA ALA A 35 7.85 -4.84 5.29
C ALA A 35 9.37 -4.98 5.33
N ALA A 36 10.05 -3.83 5.42
CA ALA A 36 11.48 -3.80 5.64
C ALA A 36 11.79 -4.17 7.10
N CYS A 37 12.40 -5.35 7.29
CA CYS A 37 12.82 -5.86 8.58
C CYS A 37 13.57 -4.79 9.39
N SER A 38 13.12 -4.54 10.61
CA SER A 38 13.71 -3.56 11.55
C SER A 38 13.68 -2.09 11.11
N GLN A 39 13.01 -1.74 10.00
CA GLN A 39 12.92 -0.34 9.52
C GLN A 39 11.49 0.19 9.56
N GLY A 40 10.57 -0.45 8.84
CA GLY A 40 9.24 0.12 8.63
C GLY A 40 8.32 -0.77 7.83
N LEU A 41 7.05 -0.37 7.85
CA LEU A 41 5.96 -0.98 7.11
C LEU A 41 5.52 -0.02 6.01
N GLY A 42 5.34 -0.53 4.80
CA GLY A 42 4.81 0.18 3.65
C GLY A 42 3.58 -0.54 3.11
N VAL A 43 2.54 0.23 2.80
CA VAL A 43 1.29 -0.27 2.23
C VAL A 43 0.82 0.71 1.16
N ALA A 44 0.41 0.19 0.01
CA ALA A 44 -0.27 0.96 -1.03
C ALA A 44 -1.59 0.28 -1.38
N LEU A 45 -2.69 1.01 -1.25
CA LEU A 45 -4.02 0.56 -1.66
C LEU A 45 -4.26 1.02 -3.08
N HIS A 46 -4.53 0.07 -3.97
CA HIS A 46 -4.70 0.29 -5.40
C HIS A 46 -6.07 -0.23 -5.85
N GLN A 47 -6.51 0.26 -7.00
CA GLN A 47 -7.69 -0.26 -7.65
C GLN A 47 -7.55 -0.15 -9.17
N ARG A 48 -8.05 -1.16 -9.88
CA ARG A 48 -8.09 -1.16 -11.35
C ARG A 48 -9.42 -0.55 -11.80
N LYS A 49 -9.36 0.48 -12.64
CA LYS A 49 -10.52 1.18 -13.21
C LYS A 49 -10.36 1.37 -14.71
N ILE A 50 -11.48 1.58 -15.40
CA ILE A 50 -11.44 2.04 -16.79
C ILE A 50 -11.30 3.56 -16.78
N VAL A 51 -10.22 4.07 -17.38
CA VAL A 51 -9.96 5.50 -17.56
C VAL A 51 -9.62 5.71 -19.04
N ASP A 52 -10.33 6.63 -19.70
CA ASP A 52 -10.18 6.88 -21.14
C ASP A 52 -10.38 5.61 -22.00
N ALA A 53 -11.38 4.80 -21.65
CA ALA A 53 -11.68 3.50 -22.27
C ALA A 53 -10.62 2.38 -22.09
N GLU A 54 -9.55 2.63 -21.32
CA GLU A 54 -8.49 1.66 -21.07
C GLU A 54 -8.42 1.27 -19.58
N PRO A 55 -8.11 0.00 -19.26
CA PRO A 55 -7.90 -0.41 -17.87
C PRO A 55 -6.59 0.19 -17.34
N ARG A 56 -6.70 1.03 -16.31
CA ARG A 56 -5.57 1.57 -15.54
C ARG A 56 -5.69 1.20 -14.08
N GLU A 57 -4.55 0.88 -13.47
CA GLU A 57 -4.45 0.73 -12.03
C GLU A 57 -4.01 2.07 -11.43
N GLY A 58 -4.78 2.57 -10.48
CA GLY A 58 -4.46 3.80 -9.77
C GLY A 58 -4.35 3.54 -8.27
N VAL A 59 -3.62 4.42 -7.60
CA VAL A 59 -3.42 4.35 -6.15
C VAL A 59 -4.52 5.13 -5.46
N ILE A 60 -5.15 4.56 -4.45
CA ILE A 60 -6.12 5.27 -3.60
C ILE A 60 -5.38 5.96 -2.46
N CYS A 61 -4.48 5.25 -1.79
CA CYS A 61 -3.69 5.83 -0.70
C CYS A 61 -2.40 5.04 -0.42
N TYR A 62 -1.43 5.74 0.15
CA TYR A 62 -0.22 5.17 0.71
C TYR A 62 -0.26 5.25 2.24
N ILE A 63 0.19 4.20 2.91
CA ILE A 63 0.41 4.18 4.36
C ILE A 63 1.84 3.72 4.62
N SER A 64 2.56 4.50 5.40
CA SER A 64 3.82 4.08 6.00
C SER A 64 3.76 4.15 7.52
N ARG A 65 4.54 3.29 8.18
CA ARG A 65 4.70 3.29 9.64
C ARG A 65 6.09 2.82 10.02
N GLN A 66 6.79 3.57 10.87
CA GLN A 66 8.02 3.07 11.50
C GLN A 66 7.71 1.95 12.50
N LEU A 67 8.61 0.98 12.61
CA LEU A 67 8.48 -0.09 13.60
C LEU A 67 8.77 0.46 15.00
N LYS A 68 8.04 -0.05 15.99
CA LYS A 68 8.36 0.18 17.41
C LYS A 68 9.49 -0.77 17.84
N ASP A 69 10.16 -0.49 18.95
CA ASP A 69 11.22 -1.35 19.50
C ASP A 69 10.76 -2.80 19.74
N SER A 70 9.48 -3.00 20.05
CA SER A 70 8.86 -4.33 20.15
C SER A 70 8.78 -5.03 18.80
N ASP A 71 8.39 -4.29 17.77
CA ASP A 71 8.12 -4.81 16.43
C ASP A 71 9.43 -5.09 15.68
N ALA A 72 10.51 -4.37 16.00
CA ALA A 72 11.84 -4.57 15.44
C ALA A 72 12.47 -5.93 15.83
N ARG A 73 11.88 -6.65 16.79
CA ARG A 73 12.32 -7.99 17.19
C ARG A 73 11.66 -9.10 16.37
N TYR A 74 10.69 -8.77 15.53
CA TYR A 74 10.00 -9.74 14.68
C TYR A 74 10.89 -10.18 13.51
N GLY A 75 10.80 -11.47 13.17
CA GLY A 75 11.39 -11.99 11.94
C GLY A 75 10.63 -11.48 10.70
N ALA A 76 11.24 -11.58 9.52
CA ALA A 76 10.68 -11.04 8.26
C ALA A 76 9.20 -11.43 8.03
N ILE A 77 8.86 -12.71 8.19
CA ILE A 77 7.48 -13.21 8.00
C ILE A 77 6.50 -12.58 9.00
N GLN A 78 6.91 -12.41 10.27
CA GLN A 78 6.07 -11.80 11.30
C GLN A 78 5.86 -10.31 11.03
N THR A 79 6.87 -9.61 10.51
CA THR A 79 6.80 -8.21 10.14
C THR A 79 5.89 -8.00 8.93
N GLU A 80 5.92 -8.90 7.94
CA GLU A 80 4.98 -8.93 6.82
C GLU A 80 3.53 -9.13 7.29
N CYS A 81 3.27 -10.10 8.18
CA CYS A 81 1.96 -10.26 8.82
C CYS A 81 1.51 -9.00 9.59
N LEU A 82 2.44 -8.34 10.28
CA LEU A 82 2.17 -7.09 10.99
C LEU A 82 1.81 -5.96 10.00
N CYS A 83 2.40 -5.95 8.81
CA CYS A 83 2.06 -5.03 7.73
C CYS A 83 0.60 -5.19 7.30
N ILE A 84 0.17 -6.44 7.07
CA ILE A 84 -1.24 -6.77 6.76
C ILE A 84 -2.17 -6.29 7.87
N ILE A 85 -1.88 -6.63 9.13
CA ILE A 85 -2.71 -6.22 10.28
C ILE A 85 -2.79 -4.70 10.37
N CYS A 86 -1.68 -4.00 10.12
CA CYS A 86 -1.64 -2.54 10.12
C CYS A 86 -2.53 -1.96 9.01
N ALA A 87 -2.45 -2.52 7.80
CA ALA A 87 -3.26 -2.12 6.66
C ALA A 87 -4.76 -2.31 6.98
N LEU A 88 -5.16 -3.50 7.42
CA LEU A 88 -6.55 -3.83 7.74
C LEU A 88 -7.14 -2.91 8.82
N LYS A 89 -6.36 -2.59 9.86
CA LYS A 89 -6.81 -1.67 10.93
C LYS A 89 -7.01 -0.25 10.41
N LYS A 90 -6.07 0.25 9.59
CA LYS A 90 -6.12 1.62 9.08
C LYS A 90 -7.10 1.82 7.93
N LEU A 91 -7.38 0.78 7.16
CA LEU A 91 -8.22 0.80 5.96
C LEU A 91 -9.52 0.00 6.15
N HIS A 92 -9.95 -0.23 7.40
CA HIS A 92 -11.13 -1.06 7.70
C HIS A 92 -12.37 -0.61 6.93
N TYR A 93 -12.57 0.70 6.78
CA TYR A 93 -13.68 1.30 6.03
C TYR A 93 -13.63 1.05 4.52
N TYR A 94 -12.49 0.61 3.95
CA TYR A 94 -12.40 0.16 2.57
C TYR A 94 -12.64 -1.34 2.40
N PHE A 95 -12.30 -2.14 3.41
CA PHE A 95 -12.34 -3.60 3.31
C PHE A 95 -13.61 -4.23 3.86
N GLU A 96 -14.40 -3.48 4.65
CA GLU A 96 -15.65 -3.97 5.19
C GLU A 96 -16.64 -4.28 4.04
N GLY A 97 -16.95 -5.57 3.87
CA GLY A 97 -17.85 -6.06 2.81
C GLY A 97 -17.22 -6.14 1.41
N ALA A 98 -15.95 -5.76 1.24
CA ALA A 98 -15.27 -5.78 -0.04
C ALA A 98 -14.37 -7.02 -0.21
N VAL A 99 -14.22 -7.46 -1.45
CA VAL A 99 -13.19 -8.44 -1.82
C VAL A 99 -11.92 -7.70 -2.19
N PHE A 100 -10.79 -8.14 -1.65
CA PHE A 100 -9.48 -7.56 -1.96
C PHE A 100 -8.40 -8.63 -2.07
N GLU A 101 -7.36 -8.31 -2.82
CA GLU A 101 -6.19 -9.16 -3.05
C GLU A 101 -4.96 -8.55 -2.37
N VAL A 102 -4.16 -9.36 -1.70
CA VAL A 102 -2.91 -8.92 -1.06
C VAL A 102 -1.71 -9.35 -1.91
N TYR A 103 -0.85 -8.39 -2.23
CA TYR A 103 0.38 -8.58 -2.98
C TYR A 103 1.57 -8.35 -2.05
N THR A 104 2.35 -9.40 -1.82
CA THR A 104 3.57 -9.41 -0.99
C THR A 104 4.66 -10.22 -1.68
N ASP A 105 5.91 -9.88 -1.43
CA ASP A 105 7.08 -10.65 -1.86
C ASP A 105 7.33 -11.88 -0.96
N CYS A 106 6.68 -11.94 0.20
CA CYS A 106 6.76 -13.05 1.13
C CYS A 106 6.04 -14.29 0.59
N SER A 107 6.80 -15.27 0.10
CA SER A 107 6.25 -16.51 -0.48
C SER A 107 5.44 -17.35 0.50
N VAL A 108 5.71 -17.25 1.80
CA VAL A 108 5.05 -18.03 2.86
C VAL A 108 3.61 -17.58 3.11
N LEU A 109 3.26 -16.34 2.74
CA LEU A 109 1.92 -15.77 2.90
C LEU A 109 1.03 -15.97 1.69
N LYS A 110 1.53 -16.65 0.65
CA LYS A 110 0.74 -16.98 -0.54
C LYS A 110 -0.14 -18.19 -0.22
N SER A 111 -1.46 -18.01 -0.36
CA SER A 111 -2.45 -19.08 -0.26
C SER A 111 -2.68 -19.76 -1.60
#